data_AF-A0A923W9Q0-F1
#
_entry.id   AF-A0A923W9Q0-F1
#
_cell.length_a   1.000
_cell.length_b   1.000
_cell.length_c   1.000
_cell.angle_alpha   90.00
_cell.angle_beta   90.00
_cell.angle_gamma   90.00
#
_symmetry.space_group_name_H-M   'P 1'
#
loop_
_entity.id
_entity.type
_entity.pdbx_description
1 polymer ?
#
loop_
_entity_poly.entity_id
_entity_poly.type
_entity_poly.pdbx_seq_one_letter_code
_entity_poly.pdbx_strand_id
1 'polypeptide(L)'
;MRISFCCTDTKAQPWLEGLRAASLGAEVDVWSAGAPPADYAVVWSPPQQFIDEQTRLKGIFNIGAGVDALMKLRLPPGVPVVRLDDAGMSVQMAEYVCHAVIRHFREFDGYEADTAGGKWSYRKPRLRADFPVGVMGLGVLGERVGRALAQFDFPVQGWSRS
;
A
#
# COMPACT_ATOMS: atom_id res chain seq x y z
N MET A 1 16.84 -14.49 -18.73
CA MET A 1 16.61 -13.21 -18.02
C MET A 1 16.65 -13.51 -16.53
N ARG A 2 17.31 -12.66 -15.73
CA ARG A 2 17.43 -12.87 -14.28
C ARG A 2 16.66 -11.82 -13.50
N ILE A 3 15.91 -12.26 -12.50
CA ILE A 3 15.15 -11.42 -11.57
C ILE A 3 15.71 -11.63 -10.17
N SER A 4 16.12 -10.56 -9.51
CA SER A 4 16.55 -10.62 -8.11
C SER A 4 15.41 -10.16 -7.20
N PHE A 5 15.09 -10.97 -6.19
CA PHE A 5 14.08 -10.68 -5.18
C PHE A 5 14.75 -10.21 -3.88
N CYS A 6 14.48 -8.98 -3.45
CA CYS A 6 15.04 -8.40 -2.22
C CYS A 6 13.96 -7.66 -1.43
N CYS A 7 13.29 -8.36 -0.52
CA CYS A 7 12.26 -7.81 0.33
C CYS A 7 12.59 -8.08 1.80
N THR A 8 12.75 -7.04 2.61
CA THR A 8 12.90 -7.20 4.07
C THR A 8 11.56 -7.62 4.69
N ASP A 9 11.61 -8.43 5.74
CA ASP A 9 10.45 -8.84 6.56
C ASP A 9 9.30 -9.51 5.79
N THR A 10 9.59 -10.07 4.61
CA THR A 10 8.61 -10.73 3.74
C THR A 10 9.01 -12.18 3.47
N LYS A 11 8.05 -13.11 3.50
CA LYS A 11 8.29 -14.50 3.09
C LYS A 11 8.56 -14.54 1.58
N ALA A 12 9.76 -14.93 1.19
CA ALA A 12 10.15 -14.94 -0.22
C ALA A 12 9.44 -16.04 -1.03
N GLN A 13 9.19 -17.22 -0.45
CA GLN A 13 8.78 -18.41 -1.20
C GLN A 13 7.53 -18.21 -2.08
N PRO A 14 6.41 -17.64 -1.59
CA PRO A 14 5.22 -17.42 -2.43
C PRO A 14 5.48 -16.47 -3.59
N TRP A 15 6.35 -15.47 -3.39
CA TRP A 15 6.75 -14.53 -4.44
C TRP A 15 7.58 -15.22 -5.51
N LEU A 16 8.56 -16.05 -5.11
CA LEU A 16 9.39 -16.79 -6.06
C LEU A 16 8.53 -17.74 -6.90
N GLU A 17 7.58 -18.45 -6.28
CA GLU A 17 6.65 -19.35 -6.98
C GLU A 17 5.77 -18.58 -7.98
N GLY A 18 5.13 -17.49 -7.53
CA GLY A 18 4.29 -16.66 -8.40
C GLY A 18 5.06 -16.02 -9.55
N LEU A 19 6.27 -15.50 -9.29
CA LEU A 19 7.13 -14.93 -10.33
C LEU A 19 7.55 -15.99 -11.34
N ARG A 20 8.04 -17.15 -10.89
CA ARG A 20 8.44 -18.25 -11.78
C ARG A 20 7.26 -18.79 -12.61
N ALA A 21 6.07 -18.84 -12.04
CA ALA A 21 4.86 -19.25 -12.76
C ALA A 21 4.43 -18.22 -13.82
N ALA A 22 4.59 -16.92 -13.53
CA ALA A 22 4.21 -15.84 -14.44
C ALA A 22 5.27 -15.53 -15.51
N SER A 23 6.54 -15.86 -15.26
CA SER A 23 7.67 -15.57 -16.16
C SER A 23 8.15 -16.83 -16.88
N LEU A 24 7.93 -16.90 -18.20
CA LEU A 24 8.47 -17.98 -19.02
C LEU A 24 10.01 -17.89 -19.08
N GLY A 25 10.69 -18.79 -18.37
CA GLY A 25 12.15 -18.96 -18.48
C GLY A 25 13.02 -17.91 -17.78
N ALA A 26 12.47 -17.15 -16.82
CA ALA A 26 13.28 -16.28 -15.97
C ALA A 26 13.88 -17.05 -14.78
N GLU A 27 15.14 -16.79 -14.49
CA GLU A 27 15.78 -17.21 -13.25
C GLU A 27 15.39 -16.21 -12.16
N VAL A 28 14.74 -16.68 -11.10
CA VAL A 28 14.27 -15.84 -9.99
C VAL A 28 14.92 -16.33 -8.70
N ASP A 29 15.76 -15.48 -8.11
CA ASP A 29 16.55 -15.81 -6.92
C ASP A 29 16.38 -14.75 -5.84
N VAL A 30 16.41 -15.19 -4.58
CA VAL A 30 16.50 -14.27 -3.44
C VAL A 30 17.91 -13.68 -3.43
N TRP A 31 18.00 -12.36 -3.31
CA TRP A 31 19.29 -11.71 -3.21
C TRP A 31 20.02 -12.08 -1.91
N SER A 32 21.31 -12.28 -2.04
CA SER A 32 22.29 -12.27 -0.96
C SER A 32 23.49 -11.44 -1.40
N ALA A 33 24.26 -10.91 -0.44
CA ALA A 33 25.45 -10.12 -0.74
C ALA A 33 26.41 -10.88 -1.68
N GLY A 34 26.83 -10.23 -2.77
CA GLY A 34 27.68 -10.83 -3.80
C GLY A 34 26.94 -11.70 -4.81
N ALA A 35 25.60 -11.73 -4.79
CA ALA A 35 24.83 -12.40 -5.83
C ALA A 35 25.08 -11.78 -7.22
N PRO A 36 25.01 -12.58 -8.31
CA PRO A 36 25.19 -12.07 -9.66
C PRO A 36 24.22 -10.91 -10.00
N PRO A 37 24.64 -9.93 -10.81
CA PRO A 37 23.75 -8.88 -11.28
C PRO A 37 22.56 -9.43 -12.08
N ALA A 38 21.37 -8.91 -11.81
CA ALA A 38 20.12 -9.26 -12.44
C ALA A 38 19.68 -8.23 -13.50
N ASP A 39 18.77 -8.65 -14.39
CA ASP A 39 18.12 -7.76 -15.37
C ASP A 39 17.01 -6.95 -14.71
N TYR A 40 16.30 -7.51 -13.73
CA TYR A 40 15.19 -6.86 -13.03
C TYR A 40 15.25 -7.13 -11.54
N ALA A 41 14.71 -6.21 -10.75
CA ALA A 41 14.60 -6.34 -9.30
C ALA A 41 13.14 -6.30 -8.85
N VAL A 42 12.77 -7.18 -7.93
CA VAL A 42 11.49 -7.13 -7.19
C VAL A 42 11.81 -6.86 -5.73
N VAL A 43 11.38 -5.71 -5.21
CA VAL A 43 11.92 -5.18 -3.95
C VAL A 43 10.87 -4.65 -2.98
N TRP A 44 11.22 -4.72 -1.68
CA TRP A 44 10.58 -4.01 -0.59
C TRP A 44 11.65 -3.57 0.39
N SER A 45 11.82 -2.24 0.54
CA SER A 45 12.82 -1.64 1.43
C SER A 45 14.22 -2.31 1.34
N PRO A 46 14.79 -2.47 0.12
CA PRO A 46 16.08 -3.13 -0.03
C PRO A 46 17.21 -2.29 0.61
N PRO A 47 18.32 -2.89 1.05
CA PRO A 47 19.48 -2.14 1.51
C PRO A 47 20.18 -1.43 0.33
N GLN A 48 20.93 -0.35 0.60
CA GLN A 48 21.71 0.33 -0.44
C GLN A 48 22.69 -0.62 -1.15
N GLN A 49 23.27 -1.58 -0.41
CA GLN A 49 24.18 -2.58 -0.96
C GLN A 49 23.55 -3.37 -2.12
N PHE A 50 22.27 -3.73 -2.02
CA PHE A 50 21.56 -4.41 -3.12
C PHE A 50 21.61 -3.57 -4.39
N ILE A 51 21.30 -2.28 -4.29
CA ILE A 51 21.27 -1.37 -5.43
C ILE A 51 22.67 -1.19 -6.02
N ASP A 52 23.70 -1.07 -5.17
CA ASP A 52 25.09 -0.88 -5.58
C ASP A 52 25.65 -2.13 -6.30
N GLU A 53 25.22 -3.34 -5.92
CA GLU A 53 25.65 -4.61 -6.54
C GLU A 53 24.92 -4.92 -7.86
N GLN A 54 23.66 -4.49 -8.00
CA GLN A 54 22.80 -4.83 -9.13
C GLN A 54 22.96 -3.81 -10.29
N THR A 55 24.16 -3.77 -10.88
CA THR A 55 24.55 -2.77 -11.87
C THR A 55 23.93 -2.93 -13.27
N ARG A 56 23.23 -4.05 -13.52
CA ARG A 56 22.64 -4.40 -14.84
C ARG A 56 21.13 -4.24 -14.91
N LEU A 57 20.53 -3.59 -13.90
CA LEU A 57 19.09 -3.44 -13.80
C LEU A 57 18.53 -2.66 -14.99
N LYS A 58 17.49 -3.22 -15.60
CA LYS A 58 16.64 -2.61 -16.63
C LYS A 58 15.33 -2.09 -16.03
N GLY A 59 15.01 -2.47 -14.80
CA GLY A 59 13.84 -1.97 -14.07
C GLY A 59 13.77 -2.51 -12.64
N ILE A 60 13.16 -1.72 -11.76
CA ILE A 60 12.95 -2.03 -10.34
C ILE A 60 11.44 -2.01 -10.06
N PHE A 61 10.91 -3.14 -9.59
CA PHE A 61 9.51 -3.32 -9.23
C PHE A 61 9.36 -3.31 -7.70
N ASN A 62 8.77 -2.25 -7.16
CA ASN A 62 8.45 -2.16 -5.75
C ASN A 62 7.14 -2.88 -5.45
N ILE A 63 7.13 -3.82 -4.50
CA ILE A 63 5.95 -4.65 -4.18
C ILE A 63 4.89 -3.95 -3.31
N GLY A 64 4.89 -2.61 -3.27
CA GLY A 64 3.81 -1.85 -2.65
C GLY A 64 3.53 -0.53 -3.36
N ALA A 65 2.50 0.16 -2.88
CA ALA A 65 2.06 1.44 -3.46
C ALA A 65 3.01 2.60 -3.11
N GLY A 66 3.54 2.62 -1.88
CA GLY A 66 4.51 3.63 -1.44
C GLY A 66 5.92 3.29 -1.90
N VAL A 67 6.66 4.30 -2.37
CA VAL A 67 8.06 4.18 -2.82
C VAL A 67 9.04 4.97 -1.96
N ASP A 68 8.58 5.55 -0.85
CA ASP A 68 9.33 6.48 -0.01
C ASP A 68 10.65 5.90 0.52
N ALA A 69 10.66 4.62 0.90
CA ALA A 69 11.86 3.93 1.34
C ALA A 69 12.87 3.76 0.21
N LEU A 70 12.40 3.41 -0.99
CA LEU A 70 13.22 3.22 -2.17
C LEU A 70 13.82 4.56 -2.67
N MET A 71 13.05 5.65 -2.59
CA MET A 71 13.49 6.99 -2.99
C MET A 71 14.56 7.60 -2.08
N LYS A 72 14.83 7.00 -0.91
CA LYS A 72 15.95 7.38 -0.03
C LYS A 72 17.29 6.78 -0.49
N LEU A 73 17.26 5.81 -1.40
CA LEU A 73 18.44 5.13 -1.91
C LEU A 73 19.02 5.86 -3.14
N ARG A 74 20.31 5.62 -3.40
CA ARG A 74 20.95 6.05 -4.64
C ARG A 74 20.61 5.05 -5.73
N LEU A 75 19.55 5.32 -6.48
CA LEU A 75 19.11 4.45 -7.58
C LEU A 75 19.96 4.68 -8.84
N PRO A 76 20.16 3.65 -9.69
CA PRO A 76 20.94 3.81 -10.91
C PRO A 76 20.23 4.75 -11.89
N PRO A 77 20.95 5.67 -12.54
CA PRO A 77 20.34 6.65 -13.44
C PRO A 77 19.69 5.94 -14.65
N GLY A 78 18.50 6.40 -15.03
CA GLY A 78 17.78 5.90 -16.20
C GLY A 78 17.09 4.54 -16.00
N VAL A 79 17.21 3.91 -14.83
CA VAL A 79 16.49 2.67 -14.52
C VAL A 79 15.06 3.00 -14.05
N PRO A 80 14.01 2.53 -14.75
CA PRO A 80 12.64 2.80 -14.36
C PRO A 80 12.28 2.12 -13.04
N VAL A 81 11.57 2.86 -12.20
CA VAL A 81 10.95 2.35 -10.97
C VAL A 81 9.46 2.20 -11.19
N VAL A 82 8.97 0.97 -11.02
CA VAL A 82 7.57 0.62 -11.14
C VAL A 82 7.04 0.29 -9.74
N ARG A 83 5.94 0.92 -9.35
CA ARG A 83 5.21 0.60 -8.12
C ARG A 83 3.96 -0.20 -8.46
N LEU A 84 3.42 -0.93 -7.51
CA LEU A 84 2.10 -1.54 -7.69
C LEU A 84 1.04 -0.45 -7.75
N ASP A 85 0.37 -0.36 -8.90
CA ASP A 85 -0.78 0.50 -9.10
C ASP A 85 -2.05 -0.34 -8.96
N ASP A 86 -2.62 -0.27 -7.76
CA ASP A 86 -3.73 -1.12 -7.28
C ASP A 86 -3.60 -2.61 -7.64
N ALA A 87 -3.01 -3.38 -6.71
CA ALA A 87 -2.97 -4.84 -6.75
C ALA A 87 -4.04 -5.45 -5.81
N GLY A 88 -5.27 -4.91 -5.86
CA GLY A 88 -6.35 -5.25 -4.92
C GLY A 88 -6.25 -4.51 -3.59
N MET A 89 -5.38 -3.49 -3.49
CA MET A 89 -5.20 -2.68 -2.29
C MET A 89 -6.31 -1.63 -2.14
N SER A 90 -6.88 -1.14 -3.24
CA SER A 90 -7.87 -0.07 -3.20
C SER A 90 -9.17 -0.48 -2.50
N VAL A 91 -9.60 -1.73 -2.68
CA VAL A 91 -10.78 -2.30 -2.00
C VAL A 91 -10.52 -2.42 -0.51
N GLN A 92 -9.39 -3.00 -0.11
CA GLN A 92 -9.00 -3.14 1.29
C GLN A 92 -8.90 -1.77 1.99
N MET A 93 -8.35 -0.77 1.30
CA MET A 93 -8.28 0.59 1.83
C MET A 93 -9.67 1.21 2.00
N ALA A 94 -10.57 1.01 1.03
CA ALA A 94 -11.94 1.47 1.13
C ALA A 94 -12.69 0.81 2.29
N GLU A 95 -12.53 -0.51 2.48
CA GLU A 95 -13.12 -1.25 3.59
C GLU A 95 -12.64 -0.71 4.94
N TYR A 96 -11.32 -0.55 5.09
CA TYR A 96 -10.71 -0.05 6.32
C TYR A 96 -11.20 1.36 6.66
N VAL A 97 -11.18 2.27 5.68
CA VAL A 97 -11.60 3.66 5.89
C VAL A 97 -13.10 3.74 6.17
N CYS A 98 -13.94 3.00 5.44
CA CYS A 98 -15.38 2.97 5.71
C CYS A 98 -15.67 2.46 7.12
N HIS A 99 -14.99 1.39 7.56
CA HIS A 99 -15.10 0.90 8.92
C HIS A 99 -14.72 1.99 9.95
N ALA A 100 -13.57 2.64 9.79
CA ALA A 100 -13.11 3.67 10.71
C ALA A 100 -14.07 4.88 10.77
N VAL A 101 -14.52 5.37 9.61
CA VAL A 101 -15.45 6.50 9.52
C VAL A 101 -16.79 6.15 10.16
N ILE A 102 -17.38 5.00 9.84
CA ILE A 102 -18.67 4.58 10.40
C ILE A 102 -18.55 4.36 11.92
N ARG A 103 -17.49 3.71 12.38
CA ARG A 103 -17.23 3.49 13.81
C ARG A 103 -17.22 4.82 14.57
N HIS A 104 -16.52 5.81 14.04
CA HIS A 104 -16.42 7.13 14.66
C HIS A 104 -17.73 7.93 14.54
N PHE A 105 -18.36 7.95 13.37
CA PHE A 105 -19.65 8.63 13.14
C PHE A 105 -20.77 8.10 14.02
N ARG A 106 -20.76 6.80 14.33
CA ARG A 106 -21.74 6.11 15.18
C ARG A 106 -21.35 6.04 16.65
N GLU A 107 -20.23 6.66 17.04
CA GLU A 107 -19.72 6.73 18.42
C GLU A 107 -19.55 5.34 19.07
N PHE A 108 -19.12 4.35 18.30
CA PHE A 108 -18.96 2.98 18.82
C PHE A 108 -17.87 2.88 19.88
N ASP A 109 -16.84 3.70 19.79
CA ASP A 109 -15.84 3.90 20.86
C ASP A 109 -16.48 4.41 22.15
N GLY A 110 -17.41 5.37 22.05
CA GLY A 110 -18.16 5.89 23.19
C GLY A 110 -19.06 4.82 23.83
N TYR A 111 -19.76 4.03 23.01
CA TYR A 111 -20.59 2.94 23.50
C TYR A 111 -19.78 1.80 24.12
N GLU A 112 -18.61 1.47 23.59
CA GLU A 112 -17.70 0.50 24.20
C GLU A 112 -17.24 0.95 25.59
N ALA A 113 -16.88 2.22 25.75
CA ALA A 113 -16.50 2.78 27.05
C ALA A 113 -17.67 2.77 28.05
N ASP A 114 -18.88 3.15 27.62
CA ASP A 114 -20.08 3.07 28.47
C ASP A 114 -20.38 1.61 28.86
N THR A 115 -20.26 0.65 27.92
CA THR A 115 -20.46 -0.78 28.17
C THR A 115 -19.45 -1.34 29.17
N ALA A 116 -18.17 -0.99 29.03
CA ALA A 116 -17.13 -1.40 29.97
C ALA A 116 -17.38 -0.88 31.39
N GLY A 117 -18.05 0.28 31.52
CA GLY A 117 -18.50 0.83 32.80
C GLY A 117 -19.86 0.31 33.27
N GLY A 118 -20.48 -0.66 32.57
CA GLY A 118 -21.81 -1.18 32.89
C GLY A 118 -22.94 -0.16 32.73
N LYS A 119 -22.72 0.88 31.93
CA LYS A 119 -23.65 2.00 31.75
C LYS A 119 -24.42 1.87 30.45
N TRP A 120 -25.74 1.95 30.53
CA TRP A 120 -26.59 2.17 29.37
C TRP A 120 -26.70 3.67 29.09
N SER A 121 -26.32 4.12 27.89
CA SER A 121 -26.34 5.53 27.51
C SER A 121 -27.09 5.75 26.19
N TYR A 122 -27.75 6.89 26.07
CA TYR A 122 -28.29 7.37 24.80
C TYR A 122 -27.34 8.42 24.23
N ARG A 123 -26.94 8.26 22.96
CA ARG A 123 -26.20 9.28 22.21
C ARG A 123 -27.02 9.69 20.99
N LYS A 124 -27.24 11.00 20.86
CA LYS A 124 -28.06 11.56 19.78
C LYS A 124 -27.37 11.29 18.43
N PRO A 125 -28.04 10.62 17.47
CA PRO A 125 -27.46 10.40 16.15
C PRO A 125 -27.12 11.71 15.44
N ARG A 126 -25.98 11.73 14.76
CA ARG A 126 -25.55 12.84 13.90
C ARG A 126 -26.20 12.72 12.51
N LEU A 127 -26.41 13.84 11.85
CA LEU A 127 -26.78 13.87 10.44
C LEU A 127 -25.51 13.78 9.59
N ARG A 128 -25.58 13.03 8.48
CA ARG A 128 -24.43 12.87 7.58
C ARG A 128 -24.06 14.17 6.87
N ALA A 129 -25.06 14.99 6.53
CA ALA A 129 -24.85 16.31 5.93
C ALA A 129 -23.98 17.24 6.80
N ASP A 130 -24.03 17.07 8.12
CA ASP A 130 -23.22 17.83 9.10
C ASP A 130 -21.88 17.15 9.42
N PHE A 131 -21.52 16.09 8.68
CA PHE A 131 -20.33 15.29 8.92
C PHE A 131 -19.49 15.12 7.65
N PRO A 132 -18.89 16.21 7.13
CA PRO A 132 -18.05 16.13 5.94
C PRO A 132 -16.78 15.31 6.22
N VAL A 133 -16.39 14.47 5.25
CA VAL A 133 -15.18 13.65 5.34
C VAL A 133 -14.16 14.13 4.31
N GLY A 134 -12.99 14.55 4.79
CA GLY A 134 -11.86 14.95 3.94
C GLY A 134 -10.96 13.77 3.58
N VAL A 135 -10.65 13.59 2.30
CA VAL A 135 -9.68 12.63 1.78
C VAL A 135 -8.46 13.40 1.26
N MET A 136 -7.35 13.31 1.99
CA MET A 136 -6.08 13.93 1.60
C MET A 136 -5.28 12.97 0.70
N GLY A 137 -5.13 13.36 -0.56
CA GLY A 137 -4.54 12.54 -1.61
C GLY A 137 -5.61 11.81 -2.42
N LEU A 138 -5.88 12.30 -3.63
CA LEU A 138 -6.82 11.70 -4.59
C LEU A 138 -6.08 10.91 -5.69
N GLY A 139 -5.15 10.05 -5.28
CA GLY A 139 -4.56 9.06 -6.18
C GLY A 139 -5.43 7.80 -6.26
N VAL A 140 -4.86 6.72 -6.79
CA VAL A 140 -5.56 5.45 -7.03
C VAL A 140 -6.33 4.91 -5.82
N LEU A 141 -5.74 4.96 -4.62
CA LEU A 141 -6.42 4.52 -3.39
C LEU A 141 -7.44 5.55 -2.88
N GLY A 142 -7.05 6.82 -2.85
CA GLY A 142 -7.88 7.90 -2.29
C GLY A 142 -9.17 8.12 -3.06
N GLU A 143 -9.14 8.01 -4.39
CA GLU A 143 -10.36 8.07 -5.20
C GLU A 143 -11.33 6.92 -4.89
N ARG A 144 -10.82 5.69 -4.74
CA ARG A 144 -11.65 4.53 -4.40
C ARG A 144 -12.30 4.73 -3.03
N VAL A 145 -11.55 5.23 -2.05
CA VAL A 145 -12.04 5.59 -0.71
C VAL A 145 -13.12 6.67 -0.80
N GLY A 146 -12.87 7.76 -1.52
CA GLY A 146 -13.82 8.87 -1.66
C GLY A 146 -15.14 8.41 -2.28
N ARG A 147 -15.08 7.60 -3.35
CA ARG A 147 -16.29 7.01 -3.97
C ARG A 147 -17.05 6.11 -3.01
N ALA A 148 -16.36 5.28 -2.22
CA ALA A 148 -16.99 4.38 -1.26
C ALA A 148 -17.70 5.14 -0.13
N LEU A 149 -17.07 6.19 0.41
CA LEU A 149 -17.68 7.03 1.45
C LEU A 149 -18.91 7.78 0.95
N ALA A 150 -18.88 8.25 -0.30
CA ALA A 150 -20.03 8.93 -0.92
C ALA A 150 -21.26 8.02 -1.06
N GLN A 151 -21.11 6.69 -1.15
CA GLN A 151 -22.24 5.75 -1.16
C GLN A 151 -23.02 5.72 0.17
N PHE A 152 -22.41 6.23 1.25
CA PHE A 152 -23.07 6.39 2.55
C PHE A 152 -23.59 7.81 2.76
N ASP A 153 -23.77 8.62 1.71
CA ASP A 153 -24.28 10.00 1.74
C ASP A 153 -23.46 11.00 2.57
N PHE A 154 -22.18 10.69 2.85
CA PHE A 154 -21.28 11.68 3.45
C PHE A 154 -20.92 12.76 2.41
N PRO A 155 -20.90 14.04 2.78
CA PRO A 155 -20.23 15.07 1.99
C PRO A 155 -18.73 14.78 1.96
N VAL A 156 -18.22 14.29 0.82
CA VAL A 156 -16.79 13.96 0.67
C VAL A 156 -16.06 15.11 0.02
N GLN A 157 -14.97 15.55 0.64
CA GLN A 157 -14.06 16.57 0.12
C GLN A 157 -12.71 15.93 -0.18
N GLY A 158 -12.14 16.23 -1.34
CA GLY A 158 -10.84 15.73 -1.73
C GLY A 158 -9.80 16.83 -1.79
N TRP A 159 -8.57 16.52 -1.43
CA TRP A 159 -7.43 17.40 -1.67
C TRP A 159 -6.33 16.67 -2.46
N SER A 160 -5.81 17.33 -3.48
CA SER A 160 -4.70 16.85 -4.30
C SER A 160 -3.80 18.02 -4.71
N ARG A 161 -2.63 17.71 -5.27
CA ARG A 161 -1.63 18.69 -5.71
C ARG A 161 -1.92 19.31 -7.08
N SER A 162 -2.86 18.74 -7.83
CA SER A 162 -3.19 19.10 -9.23
C SER A 162 -4.67 19.41 -9.36
#